data_AF-C0NRZ2-F1
#
_entry.id   AF-C0NRZ2-F1
#
_cell.length_a   1.000
_cell.length_b   1.000
_cell.length_c   1.000
_cell.angle_alpha   90.00
_cell.angle_beta   90.00
_cell.angle_gamma   90.00
#
_symmetry.space_group_name_H-M   'P 1'
#
loop_
_entity.id
_entity.type
_entity.pdbx_description
1 polymer ?
#
loop_
_entity_poly.entity_id
_entity_poly.type
_entity_poly.pdbx_seq_one_letter_code
_entity_poly.pdbx_strand_id
1 'polypeptide(L)'
;MVITALCQLTLLGLASAQVVKRPLLNSVDELLPKIDAVLPAAQKYSLTKWTTAEVDQTVSLNQFWKDTLEDKDSEFYCKDDLTVYNVTFIDCPEPWLVGHCAKAETTKEATFDLLGRLPSSARGVISDLLLTVMRPGFSMRAAIDHSVIFASRPAPYDEFKMMVTALRIGSPGIPEDKFAEAVAADSCVADQPAADKIEKDGNYGSALEAGLTVVAYLKLVKSPPLDASCMQKQLDFLKPYLDARWDAPGQCPNKVPPNIVKYKPVAFPDGLQVLDVDPVPAPRATVVQWDKSDGYPELCWNLSQYPKMGGPDPWCKAENLNIYNVTYSDCPDQDPWALCHCSDAQISADSMVVKFGRLTPGLRSHVRHLLVINYDGIGASDSAPDYQFIASAGDAPDSSLMTAATTMLADGFYNTDPWINAISRDTCWPTMPYNVQFPWYEILSATGAIYLYDSSGKSMLERGYDVSCMSNGMRALGAYHGSDFKQGGKCFKRKPNDPIVHPDTNNLLPSGPNAVSEEIVKKLFRPSPVWKEIRKNN
;
A
#
# COMPACT_ATOMS: atom_id res chain seq x y z
N MET A 1 -18.36 -37.26 -26.75
CA MET A 1 -18.26 -36.15 -25.78
C MET A 1 -17.09 -36.26 -24.80
N VAL A 2 -16.39 -37.39 -24.70
CA VAL A 2 -15.26 -37.56 -23.73
C VAL A 2 -13.97 -36.85 -24.16
N ILE A 3 -13.77 -36.60 -25.46
CA ILE A 3 -12.55 -35.95 -25.98
C ILE A 3 -12.50 -34.45 -25.62
N THR A 4 -13.64 -33.78 -25.48
CA THR A 4 -13.68 -32.34 -25.19
C THR A 4 -13.32 -32.03 -23.72
N ALA A 5 -13.60 -32.94 -22.79
CA ALA A 5 -13.28 -32.75 -21.37
C ALA A 5 -11.78 -32.90 -21.08
N LEU A 6 -11.06 -33.77 -21.81
CA LEU A 6 -9.60 -33.89 -21.67
C LEU A 6 -8.84 -32.66 -22.19
N CYS A 7 -9.36 -31.98 -23.22
CA CYS A 7 -8.76 -30.73 -23.70
C CYS A 7 -8.89 -29.57 -22.70
N GLN A 8 -9.96 -29.53 -21.90
CA GLN A 8 -10.11 -28.51 -20.85
C GLN A 8 -9.24 -28.80 -19.64
N LEU A 9 -9.04 -30.08 -19.28
CA LEU A 9 -8.14 -30.48 -18.20
C LEU A 9 -6.65 -30.31 -18.54
N THR A 10 -6.27 -30.45 -19.81
CA THR A 10 -4.89 -30.15 -20.27
C THR A 10 -4.61 -28.65 -20.34
N LEU A 11 -5.63 -27.81 -20.54
CA LEU A 11 -5.50 -26.35 -20.45
C LEU A 11 -5.39 -25.85 -19.00
N LEU A 12 -6.06 -26.50 -18.04
CA LEU A 12 -5.96 -26.16 -16.60
C LEU A 12 -4.67 -26.71 -15.95
N GLY A 13 -4.07 -27.77 -16.51
CA GLY A 13 -2.79 -28.32 -16.05
C GLY A 13 -1.55 -27.46 -16.36
N LEU A 14 -1.71 -26.35 -17.08
CA LEU A 14 -0.61 -25.42 -17.41
C LEU A 14 -0.41 -24.30 -16.37
N ALA A 15 -1.15 -24.31 -15.26
CA ALA A 15 -1.06 -23.28 -14.20
C ALA A 15 0.24 -23.31 -13.35
N SER A 16 1.30 -23.98 -13.80
CA SER A 16 2.65 -23.86 -13.21
C SER A 16 3.78 -23.93 -14.24
N ALA A 17 3.50 -23.77 -15.53
CA ALA A 17 4.58 -23.56 -16.49
C ALA A 17 5.20 -22.18 -16.22
N GLN A 18 6.35 -22.19 -15.52
CA GLN A 18 7.19 -21.00 -15.37
C GLN A 18 7.34 -20.35 -16.73
N VAL A 19 6.91 -19.09 -16.84
CA VAL A 19 6.99 -18.32 -18.08
C VAL A 19 8.46 -17.91 -18.25
N VAL A 20 9.28 -18.82 -18.80
CA VAL A 20 10.69 -18.55 -19.07
C VAL A 20 10.78 -17.68 -20.33
N LYS A 21 11.04 -16.38 -20.16
CA LYS A 21 11.31 -15.45 -21.26
C LYS A 21 12.80 -15.20 -21.36
N ARG A 22 13.33 -15.17 -22.60
CA ARG A 22 14.72 -14.79 -22.82
C ARG A 22 14.88 -13.28 -22.64
N PRO A 23 15.98 -12.80 -22.06
CA PRO A 23 16.26 -11.37 -22.05
C PRO A 23 16.81 -10.91 -23.41
N LEU A 24 16.42 -9.71 -23.84
CA LEU A 24 16.99 -9.02 -25.00
C LEU A 24 18.39 -8.46 -24.67
N LEU A 25 18.56 -7.88 -23.49
CA LEU A 25 19.81 -7.30 -22.98
C LEU A 25 20.17 -7.89 -21.61
N ASN A 26 21.43 -7.73 -21.20
CA ASN A 26 21.80 -8.03 -19.81
C ASN A 26 21.11 -7.05 -18.84
N SER A 27 21.04 -5.77 -19.20
CA SER A 27 20.33 -4.72 -18.47
C SER A 27 19.97 -3.59 -19.41
N VAL A 28 18.75 -3.05 -19.33
CA VAL A 28 18.38 -1.84 -20.10
C VAL A 28 19.15 -0.59 -19.66
N ASP A 29 19.84 -0.63 -18.51
CA ASP A 29 20.61 0.52 -18.01
C ASP A 29 21.74 0.91 -18.97
N GLU A 30 22.23 -0.01 -19.82
CA GLU A 30 23.20 0.29 -20.88
C GLU A 30 22.66 1.23 -21.97
N LEU A 31 21.33 1.36 -22.08
CA LEU A 31 20.67 2.26 -23.02
C LEU A 31 20.55 3.69 -22.45
N LEU A 32 20.55 3.84 -21.13
CA LEU A 32 20.28 5.12 -20.46
C LEU A 32 21.28 6.23 -20.85
N PRO A 33 22.60 6.00 -20.92
CA PRO A 33 23.54 7.02 -21.40
C PRO A 33 23.29 7.46 -22.85
N LYS A 34 22.77 6.56 -23.69
CA LYS A 34 22.45 6.87 -25.10
C LYS A 34 21.17 7.70 -25.22
N ILE A 35 20.19 7.44 -24.35
CA ILE A 35 18.97 8.26 -24.23
C ILE A 35 19.34 9.65 -23.69
N ASP A 36 20.15 9.71 -22.64
CA ASP A 36 20.63 10.95 -22.03
C ASP A 36 21.28 11.89 -23.06
N ALA A 37 22.15 11.34 -23.92
CA ALA A 37 22.86 12.09 -24.95
C ALA A 37 21.93 12.74 -26.01
N VAL A 38 20.67 12.30 -26.14
CA VAL A 38 19.69 12.85 -27.08
C VAL A 38 18.58 13.66 -26.40
N LEU A 39 18.58 13.75 -25.07
CA LEU A 39 17.67 14.63 -24.35
C LEU A 39 17.97 16.10 -24.68
N PRO A 40 16.96 16.98 -24.74
CA PRO A 40 17.17 18.39 -24.95
C PRO A 40 17.92 19.04 -23.77
N ALA A 41 18.47 20.22 -24.02
CA ALA A 41 18.98 21.07 -22.95
C ALA A 41 17.85 21.46 -21.98
N ALA A 42 18.21 21.72 -20.72
CA ALA A 42 17.25 22.11 -19.71
C ALA A 42 16.50 23.40 -20.10
N GLN A 43 15.18 23.38 -20.00
CA GLN A 43 14.33 24.54 -20.23
C GLN A 43 14.60 25.63 -19.19
N LYS A 44 14.51 26.89 -19.62
CA LYS A 44 14.53 28.03 -18.69
C LYS A 44 13.30 27.99 -17.79
N TYR A 45 13.47 28.46 -16.55
CA TYR A 45 12.40 28.48 -15.55
C TYR A 45 12.39 29.80 -14.76
N SER A 46 11.24 30.06 -14.14
CA SER A 46 11.08 30.97 -13.01
C SER A 46 10.73 30.16 -11.75
N LEU A 47 10.95 30.74 -10.56
CA LEU A 47 10.62 30.08 -9.31
C LEU A 47 10.01 31.04 -8.30
N THR A 48 9.16 30.51 -7.43
CA THR A 48 8.72 31.17 -6.20
C THR A 48 9.00 30.26 -5.00
N LYS A 49 9.59 30.83 -3.96
CA LYS A 49 9.92 30.11 -2.72
C LYS A 49 8.70 30.10 -1.81
N TRP A 50 8.37 28.94 -1.25
CA TRP A 50 7.36 28.82 -0.20
C TRP A 50 7.89 29.38 1.12
N THR A 51 7.01 30.02 1.86
CA THR A 51 7.23 30.47 3.23
C THR A 51 7.23 29.29 4.19
N THR A 52 7.85 29.45 5.36
CA THR A 52 7.82 28.43 6.42
C THR A 52 6.39 28.08 6.82
N ALA A 53 5.48 29.07 6.87
CA ALA A 53 4.08 28.84 7.18
C ALA A 53 3.34 28.02 6.11
N GLU A 54 3.66 28.19 4.83
CA GLU A 54 3.10 27.36 3.76
C GLU A 54 3.59 25.91 3.91
N VAL A 55 4.90 25.71 4.09
CA VAL A 55 5.47 24.37 4.31
C VAL A 55 4.86 23.71 5.55
N ASP A 56 4.82 24.38 6.70
CA ASP A 56 4.27 23.83 7.95
C ASP A 56 2.76 23.53 7.86
N GLN A 57 2.01 24.23 7.00
CA GLN A 57 0.57 23.99 6.81
C GLN A 57 0.27 22.91 5.75
N THR A 58 1.27 22.49 4.97
CA THR A 58 1.10 21.56 3.85
C THR A 58 2.24 20.54 3.82
N VAL A 59 2.04 19.38 4.46
CA VAL A 59 3.15 18.41 4.61
C VAL A 59 2.86 17.05 3.99
N SER A 60 1.64 16.71 3.61
CA SER A 60 1.43 15.37 3.07
C SER A 60 1.67 15.27 1.56
N LEU A 61 2.91 15.50 1.20
CA LEU A 61 3.56 14.75 0.14
C LEU A 61 4.01 13.42 0.78
N ASN A 62 4.28 12.39 -0.02
CA ASN A 62 4.47 10.99 0.43
C ASN A 62 5.49 10.77 1.60
N GLN A 63 5.66 9.51 2.05
CA GLN A 63 6.53 9.15 3.18
C GLN A 63 7.93 9.79 3.16
N PHE A 64 8.58 9.97 2.00
CA PHE A 64 9.92 10.59 1.95
C PHE A 64 9.92 12.08 2.30
N TRP A 65 8.84 12.80 1.96
CA TRP A 65 8.68 14.18 2.37
C TRP A 65 8.50 14.28 3.87
N LYS A 66 7.68 13.41 4.46
CA LYS A 66 7.54 13.29 5.91
C LYS A 66 8.87 12.98 6.59
N ASP A 67 9.59 11.98 6.08
CA ASP A 67 10.91 11.59 6.59
C ASP A 67 11.91 12.76 6.55
N THR A 68 11.80 13.61 5.53
CA THR A 68 12.67 14.78 5.35
C THR A 68 12.27 15.95 6.26
N LEU A 69 10.97 16.15 6.50
CA LEU A 69 10.41 17.33 7.19
C LEU A 69 10.15 17.12 8.69
N GLU A 70 9.86 15.91 9.11
CA GLU A 70 9.29 15.63 10.45
C GLU A 70 10.07 14.60 11.24
N ASP A 71 10.52 13.51 10.60
CA ASP A 71 11.20 12.41 11.28
C ASP A 71 12.68 12.73 11.53
N LYS A 72 13.00 13.20 12.74
CA LYS A 72 14.37 13.54 13.15
C LYS A 72 15.33 12.35 13.19
N ASP A 73 14.80 11.13 13.27
CA ASP A 73 15.59 9.91 13.32
C ASP A 73 15.85 9.34 11.90
N SER A 74 15.18 9.89 10.88
CA SER A 74 15.39 9.48 9.50
C SER A 74 16.75 9.92 8.95
N GLU A 75 17.38 9.05 8.16
CA GLU A 75 18.59 9.39 7.40
C GLU A 75 18.35 10.49 6.34
N PHE A 76 17.09 10.78 6.03
CA PHE A 76 16.66 11.82 5.09
C PHE A 76 16.32 13.16 5.77
N TYR A 77 16.35 13.24 7.10
CA TYR A 77 15.92 14.44 7.82
C TYR A 77 16.70 15.70 7.39
N CYS A 78 15.98 16.69 6.87
CA CYS A 78 16.56 17.92 6.35
C CYS A 78 15.67 19.17 6.56
N LYS A 79 14.73 19.15 7.51
CA LYS A 79 13.76 20.24 7.73
C LYS A 79 14.37 21.64 7.68
N ASP A 80 15.45 21.87 8.43
CA ASP A 80 16.04 23.21 8.61
C ASP A 80 16.80 23.72 7.37
N ASP A 81 17.19 22.81 6.46
CA ASP A 81 17.94 23.11 5.24
C ASP A 81 17.11 22.85 3.97
N LEU A 82 15.86 22.40 4.12
CA LEU A 82 14.93 22.18 3.02
C LEU A 82 14.32 23.51 2.58
N THR A 83 14.37 23.78 1.28
CA THR A 83 13.55 24.81 0.66
C THR A 83 12.60 24.21 -0.36
N VAL A 84 11.33 24.63 -0.28
CA VAL A 84 10.28 24.23 -1.22
C VAL A 84 10.01 25.37 -2.20
N TYR A 85 9.87 25.00 -3.48
CA TYR A 85 9.68 25.92 -4.60
C TYR A 85 8.51 25.50 -5.46
N ASN A 86 7.79 26.48 -5.99
CA ASN A 86 7.08 26.32 -7.27
C ASN A 86 8.06 26.68 -8.40
N VAL A 87 8.32 25.76 -9.32
CA VAL A 87 9.20 25.95 -10.48
C VAL A 87 8.36 25.90 -11.75
N THR A 88 8.32 27.01 -12.50
CA THR A 88 7.55 27.13 -13.75
C THR A 88 8.51 27.20 -14.93
N PHE A 89 8.39 26.26 -15.87
CA PHE A 89 9.22 26.22 -17.07
C PHE A 89 8.59 27.02 -18.21
N ILE A 90 9.41 27.60 -19.09
CA ILE A 90 8.94 28.50 -20.16
C ILE A 90 7.96 27.83 -21.15
N ASP A 91 8.03 26.51 -21.30
CA ASP A 91 7.19 25.70 -22.17
C ASP A 91 5.88 25.25 -21.50
N CYS A 92 5.71 25.44 -20.18
CA CYS A 92 4.52 25.06 -19.43
C CYS A 92 4.20 26.07 -18.31
N PRO A 93 3.08 26.83 -18.37
CA PRO A 93 2.75 27.84 -17.37
C PRO A 93 2.40 27.28 -15.97
N GLU A 94 2.15 25.99 -15.84
CA GLU A 94 1.85 25.38 -14.54
C GLU A 94 3.14 25.03 -13.77
N PRO A 95 3.25 25.39 -12.48
CA PRO A 95 4.43 25.09 -11.69
C PRO A 95 4.52 23.60 -11.30
N TRP A 96 5.74 23.12 -11.16
CA TRP A 96 6.09 21.89 -10.43
C TRP A 96 6.47 22.23 -9.00
N LEU A 97 6.09 21.38 -8.06
CA LEU A 97 6.53 21.48 -6.67
C LEU A 97 7.89 20.80 -6.52
N VAL A 98 8.89 21.53 -6.03
CA VAL A 98 10.24 21.01 -5.86
C VAL A 98 10.76 21.29 -4.45
N GLY A 99 11.08 20.23 -3.71
CA GLY A 99 11.80 20.28 -2.44
C GLY A 99 13.29 20.07 -2.66
N HIS A 100 14.12 20.96 -2.11
CA HIS A 100 15.56 20.88 -2.23
C HIS A 100 16.23 21.05 -0.88
N CYS A 101 16.87 19.99 -0.41
CA CYS A 101 17.69 19.97 0.80
C CYS A 101 19.08 20.52 0.50
N ALA A 102 19.45 21.65 1.11
CA ALA A 102 20.75 22.29 0.85
C ALA A 102 21.96 21.47 1.34
N LYS A 103 21.73 20.42 2.15
CA LYS A 103 22.74 19.45 2.57
C LYS A 103 23.01 18.34 1.54
N ALA A 104 22.20 18.23 0.48
CA ALA A 104 22.45 17.28 -0.60
C ALA A 104 23.69 17.70 -1.41
N GLU A 105 24.36 16.73 -2.07
CA GLU A 105 25.56 17.00 -2.87
C GLU A 105 25.26 17.70 -4.21
N THR A 106 24.00 17.67 -4.65
CA THR A 106 23.54 18.30 -5.89
C THR A 106 23.05 19.72 -5.63
N THR A 107 23.35 20.65 -6.54
CA THR A 107 22.89 22.04 -6.42
C THR A 107 21.40 22.16 -6.72
N LYS A 108 20.78 23.24 -6.25
CA LYS A 108 19.38 23.56 -6.53
C LYS A 108 19.12 23.68 -8.04
N GLU A 109 19.99 24.36 -8.77
CA GLU A 109 19.86 24.54 -10.22
C GLU A 109 19.92 23.19 -10.95
N ALA A 110 20.87 22.31 -10.58
CA ALA A 110 20.96 20.96 -11.14
C ALA A 110 19.72 20.11 -10.80
N THR A 111 19.08 20.34 -9.65
CA THR A 111 17.83 19.68 -9.27
C THR A 111 16.69 20.06 -10.22
N PHE A 112 16.57 21.35 -10.54
CA PHE A 112 15.54 21.85 -11.46
C PHE A 112 15.81 21.39 -12.89
N ASP A 113 17.08 21.29 -13.28
CA ASP A 113 17.48 20.84 -14.61
C ASP A 113 17.10 19.39 -14.89
N LEU A 114 17.01 18.52 -13.88
CA LEU A 114 16.46 17.15 -14.02
C LEU A 114 15.07 17.17 -14.64
N LEU A 115 14.17 18.01 -14.11
CA LEU A 115 12.85 18.23 -14.70
C LEU A 115 12.98 19.01 -16.02
N GLY A 116 13.90 19.99 -16.05
CA GLY A 116 14.21 20.88 -17.16
C GLY A 116 14.45 20.19 -18.50
N ARG A 117 15.09 19.02 -18.48
CA ARG A 117 15.52 18.27 -19.68
C ARG A 117 14.43 17.36 -20.28
N LEU A 118 13.33 17.15 -19.58
CA LEU A 118 12.20 16.41 -20.10
C LEU A 118 11.26 17.33 -20.89
N PRO A 119 10.70 16.88 -22.04
CA PRO A 119 9.58 17.58 -22.68
C PRO A 119 8.44 17.83 -21.68
N SER A 120 7.68 18.93 -21.84
CA SER A 120 6.64 19.34 -20.88
C SER A 120 5.66 18.22 -20.49
N SER A 121 5.20 17.41 -21.45
CA SER A 121 4.28 16.31 -21.16
C SER A 121 4.92 15.12 -20.44
N ALA A 122 6.19 14.82 -20.74
CA ALA A 122 6.95 13.76 -20.09
C ALA A 122 7.25 14.15 -18.65
N ARG A 123 7.67 15.41 -18.45
CA ARG A 123 7.79 16.05 -17.14
C ARG A 123 6.47 16.08 -16.39
N GLY A 124 5.35 16.19 -17.10
CA GLY A 124 3.99 16.22 -16.55
C GLY A 124 3.54 14.89 -15.94
N VAL A 125 4.26 13.79 -16.14
CA VAL A 125 4.08 12.57 -15.34
C VAL A 125 4.49 12.81 -13.90
N ILE A 126 5.51 13.65 -13.66
CA ILE A 126 6.04 13.91 -12.33
C ILE A 126 5.22 15.03 -11.68
N SER A 127 4.58 14.72 -10.55
CA SER A 127 3.75 15.67 -9.79
C SER A 127 4.60 16.62 -8.95
N ASP A 128 5.63 16.08 -8.33
CA ASP A 128 6.58 16.78 -7.46
C ASP A 128 7.93 16.07 -7.44
N LEU A 129 8.98 16.82 -7.13
CA LEU A 129 10.34 16.31 -6.99
C LEU A 129 10.91 16.69 -5.61
N LEU A 130 11.45 15.71 -4.90
CA LEU A 130 12.20 15.92 -3.66
C LEU A 130 13.67 15.51 -3.84
N LEU A 131 14.59 16.46 -3.69
CA LEU A 131 16.00 16.15 -3.44
C LEU A 131 16.28 16.24 -1.94
N THR A 132 16.59 15.08 -1.33
CA THR A 132 16.91 14.95 0.09
C THR A 132 18.38 14.56 0.33
N VAL A 133 18.80 14.52 1.59
CA VAL A 133 20.13 14.09 2.02
C VAL A 133 20.17 12.57 2.19
N MET A 134 21.34 11.97 1.98
CA MET A 134 21.58 10.58 2.38
C MET A 134 22.98 10.49 3.00
N ARG A 135 23.25 9.43 3.74
CA ARG A 135 24.59 9.17 4.27
C ARG A 135 25.67 9.21 3.16
N PRO A 136 26.89 9.71 3.47
CA PRO A 136 27.96 9.84 2.48
C PRO A 136 28.30 8.52 1.77
N GLY A 137 28.63 8.61 0.47
CA GLY A 137 28.99 7.45 -0.35
C GLY A 137 27.79 6.62 -0.85
N PHE A 138 26.57 7.11 -0.66
CA PHE A 138 25.36 6.51 -1.22
C PHE A 138 24.53 7.54 -1.98
N SER A 139 23.81 7.07 -3.00
CA SER A 139 22.75 7.83 -3.68
C SER A 139 21.49 6.99 -3.73
N MET A 140 20.35 7.67 -3.84
CA MET A 140 19.05 7.01 -3.93
C MET A 140 18.21 7.65 -5.02
N ARG A 141 17.40 6.82 -5.66
CA ARG A 141 16.26 7.25 -6.47
C ARG A 141 15.03 6.44 -6.04
N ALA A 142 13.91 7.11 -5.89
CA ALA A 142 12.65 6.48 -5.52
C ALA A 142 11.47 7.19 -6.20
N ALA A 143 10.37 6.47 -6.37
CA ALA A 143 9.13 7.03 -6.86
C ALA A 143 7.98 6.51 -6.01
N ILE A 144 7.03 7.39 -5.69
CA ILE A 144 5.77 7.04 -5.02
C ILE A 144 4.65 7.65 -5.86
N ASP A 145 3.87 6.80 -6.52
CA ASP A 145 2.86 7.26 -7.49
C ASP A 145 3.53 8.19 -8.54
N HIS A 146 3.14 9.47 -8.61
CA HIS A 146 3.73 10.47 -9.52
C HIS A 146 4.84 11.33 -8.89
N SER A 147 5.18 11.12 -7.62
CA SER A 147 6.26 11.85 -6.95
C SER A 147 7.61 11.16 -7.14
N VAL A 148 8.64 11.95 -7.41
CA VAL A 148 10.01 11.46 -7.62
C VAL A 148 10.94 11.99 -6.52
N ILE A 149 11.75 11.10 -5.97
CA ILE A 149 12.68 11.39 -4.88
C ILE A 149 14.09 11.01 -5.29
N PHE A 150 15.01 11.92 -5.03
CA PHE A 150 16.43 11.71 -5.16
C PHE A 150 17.14 11.96 -3.83
N ALA A 151 18.24 11.25 -3.58
CA ALA A 151 19.12 11.58 -2.48
C ALA A 151 20.59 11.60 -2.89
N SER A 152 21.32 12.57 -2.32
CA SER A 152 22.71 12.91 -2.62
C SER A 152 22.97 13.38 -4.05
N ARG A 153 23.20 12.47 -5.01
CA ARG A 153 23.65 12.79 -6.37
C ARG A 153 22.94 11.94 -7.43
N PRO A 154 21.94 12.49 -8.13
CA PRO A 154 21.34 11.86 -9.30
C PRO A 154 22.36 11.67 -10.42
N ALA A 155 22.26 10.56 -11.15
CA ALA A 155 22.95 10.35 -12.40
C ALA A 155 22.29 11.18 -13.52
N PRO A 156 23.01 11.55 -14.60
CA PRO A 156 22.46 12.39 -15.68
C PRO A 156 21.24 11.82 -16.41
N TYR A 157 20.93 10.54 -16.26
CA TYR A 157 19.78 9.88 -16.90
C TYR A 157 18.65 9.54 -15.91
N ASP A 158 18.82 9.88 -14.63
CA ASP A 158 17.87 9.50 -13.59
C ASP A 158 16.51 10.20 -13.78
N GLU A 159 16.46 11.39 -14.38
CA GLU A 159 15.20 12.07 -14.70
C GLU A 159 14.33 11.26 -15.67
N PHE A 160 14.95 10.67 -16.70
CA PHE A 160 14.23 9.86 -17.67
C PHE A 160 13.78 8.55 -17.02
N LYS A 161 14.69 7.90 -16.28
CA LYS A 161 14.36 6.66 -15.56
C LYS A 161 13.17 6.89 -14.63
N MET A 162 13.17 8.00 -13.88
CA MET A 162 12.12 8.26 -12.91
C MET A 162 10.81 8.70 -13.55
N MET A 163 10.83 9.38 -14.69
CA MET A 163 9.63 9.58 -15.49
C MET A 163 9.02 8.24 -15.93
N VAL A 164 9.84 7.29 -16.40
CA VAL A 164 9.36 5.96 -16.81
C VAL A 164 8.79 5.17 -15.63
N THR A 165 9.48 5.17 -14.48
CA THR A 165 8.99 4.50 -13.27
C THR A 165 7.68 5.13 -12.78
N ALA A 166 7.58 6.47 -12.73
CA ALA A 166 6.34 7.17 -12.36
C ALA A 166 5.20 6.89 -13.35
N LEU A 167 5.49 6.79 -14.66
CA LEU A 167 4.48 6.42 -15.65
C LEU A 167 3.92 5.01 -15.43
N ARG A 168 4.78 4.08 -14.96
CA ARG A 168 4.38 2.72 -14.61
C ARG A 168 3.53 2.68 -13.34
N ILE A 169 4.05 3.25 -12.24
CA ILE A 169 3.47 3.06 -10.90
C ILE A 169 2.40 4.10 -10.54
N GLY A 170 2.38 5.23 -11.25
CA GLY A 170 1.49 6.35 -10.98
C GLY A 170 0.09 6.14 -11.55
N SER A 171 -0.95 6.45 -10.77
CA SER A 171 -2.37 6.22 -11.11
C SER A 171 -2.83 7.02 -12.36
N PRO A 172 -3.62 6.43 -13.27
CA PRO A 172 -4.23 5.08 -13.22
C PRO A 172 -3.30 3.91 -13.59
N GLY A 173 -2.00 4.14 -13.75
CA GLY A 173 -1.00 3.11 -14.04
C GLY A 173 -1.13 2.51 -15.44
N ILE A 174 -0.17 1.65 -15.80
CA ILE A 174 -0.27 0.81 -17.00
C ILE A 174 -0.87 -0.54 -16.56
N PRO A 175 -1.98 -1.02 -17.18
CA PRO A 175 -2.61 -2.29 -16.80
C PRO A 175 -1.65 -3.48 -16.96
N GLU A 176 -1.17 -4.02 -15.83
CA GLU A 176 -0.18 -5.11 -15.84
C GLU A 176 -0.77 -6.42 -16.37
N ASP A 177 -2.08 -6.65 -16.24
CA ASP A 177 -2.80 -7.80 -16.80
C ASP A 177 -2.73 -7.83 -18.33
N LYS A 178 -3.01 -6.71 -18.99
CA LYS A 178 -2.90 -6.58 -20.45
C LYS A 178 -1.45 -6.63 -20.92
N PHE A 179 -0.53 -6.11 -20.12
CA PHE A 179 0.89 -6.22 -20.42
C PHE A 179 1.38 -7.67 -20.33
N ALA A 180 0.88 -8.46 -19.36
CA ALA A 180 1.20 -9.87 -19.24
C ALA A 180 0.78 -10.66 -20.49
N GLU A 181 -0.36 -10.33 -21.12
CA GLU A 181 -0.77 -10.91 -22.41
C GLU A 181 0.24 -10.60 -23.53
N ALA A 182 0.75 -9.38 -23.58
CA ALA A 182 1.77 -8.98 -24.55
C ALA A 182 3.09 -9.73 -24.33
N VAL A 183 3.53 -9.87 -23.07
CA VAL A 183 4.70 -10.68 -22.70
C VAL A 183 4.50 -12.14 -23.08
N ALA A 184 3.32 -12.71 -22.84
CA ALA A 184 3.00 -14.08 -23.20
C ALA A 184 3.11 -14.33 -24.71
N ALA A 185 2.70 -13.37 -25.53
CA ALA A 185 2.73 -13.44 -27.00
C ALA A 185 4.13 -13.27 -27.61
N ASP A 186 5.08 -12.69 -26.88
CA ASP A 186 6.45 -12.46 -27.34
C ASP A 186 7.43 -13.57 -26.93
N SER A 187 8.61 -13.60 -27.54
CA SER A 187 9.64 -14.62 -27.26
C SER A 187 10.72 -14.15 -26.26
N CYS A 188 10.78 -12.85 -25.98
CA CYS A 188 11.75 -12.25 -25.08
C CYS A 188 11.12 -11.12 -24.24
N VAL A 189 11.83 -10.68 -23.21
CA VAL A 189 11.58 -9.44 -22.47
C VAL A 189 12.82 -8.55 -22.55
N ALA A 190 12.70 -7.28 -22.14
CA ALA A 190 13.74 -6.28 -22.37
C ALA A 190 15.11 -6.61 -21.75
N ASP A 191 15.16 -7.20 -20.55
CA ASP A 191 16.44 -7.56 -19.91
C ASP A 191 16.38 -8.74 -18.92
N GLN A 192 17.55 -9.14 -18.41
CA GLN A 192 17.71 -10.26 -17.49
C GLN A 192 16.99 -10.05 -16.14
N PRO A 193 17.11 -8.89 -15.44
CA PRO A 193 16.35 -8.65 -14.22
C PRO A 193 14.82 -8.78 -14.38
N ALA A 194 14.28 -8.39 -15.54
CA ALA A 194 12.88 -8.58 -15.86
C ALA A 194 12.52 -10.07 -16.05
N ALA A 195 13.34 -10.82 -16.78
CA ALA A 195 13.15 -12.26 -16.97
C ALA A 195 13.18 -13.01 -15.63
N ASP A 196 14.18 -12.74 -14.79
CA ASP A 196 14.37 -13.38 -13.49
C ASP A 196 13.16 -13.17 -12.56
N LYS A 197 12.59 -11.95 -12.56
CA LYS A 197 11.41 -11.65 -11.75
C LYS A 197 10.17 -12.39 -12.24
N ILE A 198 9.90 -12.36 -13.55
CA ILE A 198 8.76 -13.12 -14.11
C ILE A 198 8.88 -14.61 -13.78
N GLU A 199 10.07 -15.20 -13.90
CA GLU A 199 10.29 -16.61 -13.59
C GLU A 199 10.15 -16.92 -12.10
N LYS A 200 10.64 -16.01 -11.23
CA LYS A 200 10.65 -16.21 -9.77
C LYS A 200 9.30 -16.01 -9.12
N ASP A 201 8.58 -14.94 -9.44
CA ASP A 201 7.36 -14.54 -8.74
C ASP A 201 6.22 -14.06 -9.65
N GLY A 202 6.38 -14.18 -10.98
CA GLY A 202 5.36 -13.74 -11.94
C GLY A 202 5.15 -12.23 -11.99
N ASN A 203 6.07 -11.43 -11.44
CA ASN A 203 5.96 -9.97 -11.42
C ASN A 203 6.39 -9.34 -12.75
N TYR A 204 5.45 -8.71 -13.44
CA TYR A 204 5.68 -8.06 -14.74
C TYR A 204 6.19 -6.63 -14.65
N GLY A 205 6.22 -6.05 -13.46
CA GLY A 205 6.52 -4.65 -13.26
C GLY A 205 7.91 -4.22 -13.75
N SER A 206 8.92 -5.06 -13.53
CA SER A 206 10.28 -4.76 -14.04
C SER A 206 10.37 -4.91 -15.55
N ALA A 207 9.65 -5.89 -16.13
CA ALA A 207 9.55 -6.04 -17.59
C ALA A 207 8.85 -4.85 -18.26
N LEU A 208 7.84 -4.29 -17.60
CA LEU A 208 7.10 -3.12 -18.09
C LEU A 208 8.00 -1.87 -18.13
N GLU A 209 8.71 -1.59 -17.04
CA GLU A 209 9.65 -0.46 -16.95
C GLU A 209 10.81 -0.59 -17.95
N ALA A 210 11.38 -1.79 -18.05
CA ALA A 210 12.45 -2.09 -19.00
C ALA A 210 11.94 -1.99 -20.45
N GLY A 211 10.73 -2.44 -20.73
CA GLY A 211 10.07 -2.30 -22.03
C GLY A 211 9.86 -0.84 -22.43
N LEU A 212 9.41 0.02 -21.51
CA LEU A 212 9.28 1.46 -21.78
C LEU A 212 10.63 2.11 -22.10
N THR A 213 11.70 1.66 -21.43
CA THR A 213 13.07 2.11 -21.72
C THR A 213 13.49 1.73 -23.15
N VAL A 214 13.18 0.51 -23.60
CA VAL A 214 13.44 0.06 -24.98
C VAL A 214 12.61 0.87 -25.99
N VAL A 215 11.31 1.08 -25.74
CA VAL A 215 10.45 1.91 -26.61
C VAL A 215 11.04 3.32 -26.75
N ALA A 216 11.47 3.94 -25.65
CA ALA A 216 12.08 5.26 -25.68
C ALA A 216 13.42 5.27 -26.42
N TYR A 217 14.27 4.28 -26.19
CA TYR A 217 15.53 4.15 -26.93
C TYR A 217 15.28 4.09 -28.45
N LEU A 218 14.34 3.24 -28.88
CA LEU A 218 13.99 3.08 -30.29
C LEU A 218 13.38 4.33 -30.91
N LYS A 219 12.67 5.14 -30.11
CA LYS A 219 12.05 6.40 -30.54
C LYS A 219 13.05 7.55 -30.64
N LEU A 220 13.93 7.68 -29.64
CA LEU A 220 14.73 8.90 -29.43
C LEU A 220 16.11 8.83 -30.08
N VAL A 221 16.72 7.64 -30.11
CA VAL A 221 18.06 7.48 -30.67
C VAL A 221 17.94 7.24 -32.17
N LYS A 222 18.61 8.09 -32.98
CA LYS A 222 18.61 7.95 -34.44
C LYS A 222 19.34 6.67 -34.85
N SER A 223 18.67 5.82 -35.64
CA SER A 223 19.22 4.52 -36.10
C SER A 223 19.72 3.62 -34.96
N PRO A 224 18.83 3.22 -34.03
CA PRO A 224 19.22 2.45 -32.86
C PRO A 224 19.71 1.06 -33.28
N PRO A 225 20.95 0.64 -32.96
CA PRO A 225 21.47 -0.70 -33.28
C PRO A 225 20.93 -1.76 -32.31
N LEU A 226 19.61 -1.88 -32.19
CA LEU A 226 18.93 -2.84 -31.33
C LEU A 226 17.79 -3.50 -32.10
N ASP A 227 17.92 -4.80 -32.34
CA ASP A 227 16.83 -5.63 -32.88
C ASP A 227 15.95 -6.12 -31.73
N ALA A 228 14.84 -5.41 -31.50
CA ALA A 228 13.86 -5.73 -30.47
C ALA A 228 12.64 -6.51 -31.02
N SER A 229 12.75 -7.11 -32.21
CA SER A 229 11.64 -7.82 -32.86
C SER A 229 11.09 -9.00 -32.04
N CYS A 230 11.91 -9.56 -31.13
CA CYS A 230 11.50 -10.64 -30.23
C CYS A 230 10.46 -10.22 -29.17
N MET A 231 10.30 -8.90 -28.93
CA MET A 231 9.37 -8.30 -27.97
C MET A 231 8.37 -7.32 -28.63
N GLN A 232 8.01 -7.55 -29.90
CA GLN A 232 7.21 -6.61 -30.68
C GLN A 232 5.83 -6.32 -30.06
N LYS A 233 5.15 -7.32 -29.45
CA LYS A 233 3.83 -7.10 -28.84
C LYS A 233 3.90 -6.22 -27.60
N GLN A 234 4.95 -6.36 -26.80
CA GLN A 234 5.23 -5.45 -25.69
C GLN A 234 5.49 -4.03 -26.18
N LEU A 235 6.29 -3.87 -27.25
CA LEU A 235 6.56 -2.54 -27.81
C LEU A 235 5.27 -1.89 -28.34
N ASP A 236 4.46 -2.64 -29.09
CA ASP A 236 3.18 -2.15 -29.62
C ASP A 236 2.21 -1.73 -28.50
N PHE A 237 2.20 -2.48 -27.39
CA PHE A 237 1.38 -2.17 -26.22
C PHE A 237 1.87 -0.92 -25.47
N LEU A 238 3.19 -0.77 -25.27
CA LEU A 238 3.78 0.30 -24.46
C LEU A 238 3.93 1.62 -25.23
N LYS A 239 4.10 1.56 -26.55
CA LYS A 239 4.32 2.73 -27.41
C LYS A 239 3.25 3.82 -27.25
N PRO A 240 1.93 3.53 -27.23
CA PRO A 240 0.91 4.54 -27.00
C PRO A 240 1.08 5.30 -25.68
N TYR A 241 1.51 4.63 -24.61
CA TYR A 241 1.73 5.27 -23.30
C TYR A 241 2.90 6.24 -23.33
N LEU A 242 4.01 5.84 -23.95
CA LEU A 242 5.16 6.73 -24.11
C LEU A 242 4.84 7.89 -25.05
N ASP A 243 4.19 7.64 -26.20
CA ASP A 243 3.85 8.69 -27.17
C ASP A 243 2.90 9.72 -26.57
N ALA A 244 1.93 9.29 -25.75
CA ALA A 244 1.03 10.18 -25.02
C ALA A 244 1.72 11.09 -23.99
N ARG A 245 2.98 10.79 -23.64
CA ARG A 245 3.83 11.59 -22.76
C ARG A 245 4.96 12.30 -23.48
N TRP A 246 5.37 11.84 -24.65
CA TRP A 246 6.51 12.43 -25.36
C TRP A 246 6.09 13.40 -26.46
N ASP A 247 4.99 13.10 -27.17
CA ASP A 247 4.55 13.83 -28.36
C ASP A 247 3.27 14.65 -28.13
N ALA A 248 2.76 14.70 -26.90
CA ALA A 248 1.48 15.33 -26.63
C ALA A 248 1.52 16.85 -26.95
N PRO A 249 0.54 17.37 -27.73
CA PRO A 249 0.50 18.78 -28.07
C PRO A 249 0.01 19.64 -26.90
N GLY A 250 0.48 20.88 -26.82
CA GLY A 250 0.07 21.87 -25.81
C GLY A 250 1.22 22.30 -24.90
N GLN A 251 0.91 23.19 -23.95
CA GLN A 251 1.92 23.71 -23.02
C GLN A 251 2.15 22.76 -21.82
N CYS A 252 1.08 22.23 -21.22
CA CYS A 252 1.15 21.31 -20.07
C CYS A 252 0.24 20.07 -20.22
N PRO A 253 0.26 19.35 -21.36
CA PRO A 253 -0.71 18.29 -21.56
C PRO A 253 -0.49 17.14 -20.56
N ASN A 254 -1.59 16.70 -19.93
CA ASN A 254 -1.64 15.59 -18.99
C ASN A 254 -0.78 15.79 -17.72
N LYS A 255 -0.45 17.03 -17.34
CA LYS A 255 0.31 17.30 -16.12
C LYS A 255 -0.47 16.85 -14.89
N VAL A 256 0.16 15.99 -14.08
CA VAL A 256 -0.38 15.55 -12.81
C VAL A 256 -0.08 16.62 -11.76
N PRO A 257 -1.08 17.16 -11.03
CA PRO A 257 -0.81 18.10 -9.95
C PRO A 257 -0.14 17.40 -8.76
N PRO A 258 0.76 18.08 -8.02
CA PRO A 258 1.27 17.57 -6.75
C PRO A 258 0.12 17.34 -5.76
N ASN A 259 0.22 16.27 -4.98
CA ASN A 259 -0.72 16.04 -3.89
C ASN A 259 -0.37 16.96 -2.70
N ILE A 260 -0.98 18.14 -2.65
CA ILE A 260 -0.80 19.09 -1.55
C ILE A 260 -2.01 18.97 -0.64
N VAL A 261 -1.86 18.31 0.51
CA VAL A 261 -2.92 18.26 1.53
C VAL A 261 -2.57 19.15 2.71
N LYS A 262 -3.54 19.96 3.14
CA LYS A 262 -3.44 20.77 4.35
C LYS A 262 -3.37 19.85 5.56
N TYR A 263 -2.32 19.99 6.38
CA TYR A 263 -2.21 19.22 7.60
C TYR A 263 -3.32 19.61 8.58
N LYS A 264 -3.88 18.61 9.25
CA LYS A 264 -4.60 18.81 10.51
C LYS A 264 -3.73 18.19 11.60
N PRO A 265 -3.59 18.83 12.78
CA PRO A 265 -2.97 18.18 13.93
C PRO A 265 -3.56 16.78 14.14
N VAL A 266 -2.74 15.85 14.65
CA VAL A 266 -3.20 14.51 15.03
C VAL A 266 -3.51 14.52 16.52
N ALA A 267 -4.65 13.93 16.92
CA ALA A 267 -5.03 13.84 18.33
C ALA A 267 -4.17 12.81 19.08
N PHE A 268 -3.71 11.77 18.38
CA PHE A 268 -2.89 10.69 18.95
C PHE A 268 -1.57 10.55 18.16
N PRO A 269 -0.59 11.45 18.37
CA PRO A 269 0.69 11.42 17.65
C PRO A 269 1.49 10.14 17.91
N ASP A 270 1.39 9.57 19.12
CA ASP A 270 2.04 8.31 19.47
C ASP A 270 1.23 7.07 19.04
N GLY A 271 0.14 7.26 18.30
CA GLY A 271 -0.79 6.22 17.87
C GLY A 271 -1.89 5.90 18.89
N LEU A 272 -2.91 5.15 18.47
CA LEU A 272 -4.08 4.86 19.31
C LEU A 272 -3.80 3.87 20.45
N GLN A 273 -2.69 3.15 20.40
CA GLN A 273 -2.32 2.18 21.44
C GLN A 273 -2.08 2.83 22.81
N VAL A 274 -1.90 4.16 22.87
CA VAL A 274 -1.87 4.89 24.14
C VAL A 274 -3.18 4.74 24.93
N LEU A 275 -4.29 4.41 24.26
CA LEU A 275 -5.58 4.15 24.90
C LEU A 275 -5.63 2.79 25.61
N ASP A 276 -4.78 1.84 25.21
CA ASP A 276 -4.79 0.47 25.70
C ASP A 276 -4.30 0.34 27.15
N VAL A 277 -3.69 1.41 27.71
CA VAL A 277 -3.33 1.49 29.14
C VAL A 277 -4.54 1.43 30.06
N ASP A 278 -5.73 1.78 29.55
CA ASP A 278 -7.02 1.71 30.23
C ASP A 278 -8.01 1.00 29.31
N PRO A 279 -7.92 -0.34 29.16
CA PRO A 279 -8.61 -1.04 28.09
C PRO A 279 -10.13 -1.02 28.27
N VAL A 280 -10.87 -1.13 27.15
CA VAL A 280 -12.32 -1.38 27.18
C VAL A 280 -12.60 -2.71 27.93
N PRO A 281 -13.65 -2.79 28.77
CA PRO A 281 -14.00 -4.04 29.45
C PRO A 281 -14.36 -5.17 28.48
N ALA A 282 -13.93 -6.40 28.78
CA ALA A 282 -14.35 -7.60 28.05
C ALA A 282 -15.33 -8.43 28.90
N PRO A 283 -16.38 -9.01 28.30
CA PRO A 283 -17.27 -9.96 28.98
C PRO A 283 -16.54 -11.29 29.22
N ARG A 284 -17.10 -12.13 30.09
CA ARG A 284 -16.59 -13.49 30.28
C ARG A 284 -16.82 -14.32 29.01
N ALA A 285 -15.91 -15.25 28.74
CA ALA A 285 -16.01 -16.16 27.61
C ALA A 285 -15.90 -17.61 28.07
N THR A 286 -16.66 -18.50 27.44
CA THR A 286 -16.40 -19.94 27.46
C THR A 286 -15.62 -20.29 26.20
N VAL A 287 -14.51 -21.03 26.35
CA VAL A 287 -13.58 -21.34 25.28
C VAL A 287 -13.46 -22.86 25.16
N VAL A 288 -13.67 -23.38 23.95
CA VAL A 288 -13.50 -24.81 23.62
C VAL A 288 -12.60 -24.92 22.41
N GLN A 289 -11.41 -25.49 22.58
CA GLN A 289 -10.52 -25.80 21.48
C GLN A 289 -11.08 -26.96 20.66
N TRP A 290 -10.99 -26.88 19.33
CA TRP A 290 -11.37 -27.96 18.44
C TRP A 290 -10.30 -29.05 18.41
N ASP A 291 -10.70 -30.30 18.22
CA ASP A 291 -9.75 -31.34 17.84
C ASP A 291 -9.27 -31.06 16.42
N LYS A 292 -7.99 -31.31 16.14
CA LYS A 292 -7.41 -31.12 14.80
C LYS A 292 -8.15 -31.94 13.72
N SER A 293 -8.77 -33.07 14.11
CA SER A 293 -9.60 -33.90 13.24
C SER A 293 -10.91 -33.24 12.82
N ASP A 294 -11.41 -32.26 13.59
CA ASP A 294 -12.63 -31.52 13.28
C ASP A 294 -12.45 -30.56 12.10
N GLY A 295 -11.20 -30.35 11.66
CA GLY A 295 -10.85 -29.52 10.50
C GLY A 295 -10.66 -28.05 10.85
N TYR A 296 -10.62 -27.22 9.82
CA TYR A 296 -10.31 -25.79 9.93
C TYR A 296 -11.32 -24.97 9.12
N PRO A 297 -11.74 -23.79 9.58
CA PRO A 297 -12.41 -22.82 8.71
C PRO A 297 -11.53 -22.52 7.49
N GLU A 298 -12.08 -22.65 6.28
CA GLU A 298 -11.34 -22.56 5.02
C GLU A 298 -10.45 -21.32 4.91
N LEU A 299 -10.96 -20.12 5.26
CA LEU A 299 -10.17 -18.89 5.21
C LEU A 299 -9.00 -18.88 6.21
N CYS A 300 -9.21 -19.40 7.42
CA CYS A 300 -8.12 -19.52 8.39
C CYS A 300 -7.03 -20.46 7.91
N TRP A 301 -7.42 -21.60 7.33
CA TRP A 301 -6.48 -22.53 6.72
C TRP A 301 -5.70 -21.84 5.59
N ASN A 302 -6.39 -21.33 4.58
CA ASN A 302 -5.73 -20.80 3.38
C ASN A 302 -4.79 -19.62 3.70
N LEU A 303 -5.19 -18.70 4.58
CA LEU A 303 -4.34 -17.57 4.98
C LEU A 303 -3.15 -18.00 5.84
N SER A 304 -3.35 -18.96 6.76
CA SER A 304 -2.26 -19.50 7.57
C SER A 304 -1.18 -20.17 6.72
N GLN A 305 -1.57 -20.82 5.63
CA GLN A 305 -0.66 -21.53 4.73
C GLN A 305 -0.02 -20.62 3.68
N TYR A 306 -0.39 -19.34 3.61
CA TYR A 306 0.22 -18.41 2.67
C TYR A 306 1.70 -18.18 3.05
N PRO A 307 2.64 -18.12 2.08
CA PRO A 307 4.04 -17.85 2.39
C PRO A 307 4.26 -16.49 3.05
N LYS A 308 5.11 -16.43 4.07
CA LYS A 308 5.58 -15.17 4.65
C LYS A 308 6.26 -14.33 3.58
N MET A 309 6.16 -13.01 3.69
CA MET A 309 6.87 -12.10 2.78
C MET A 309 8.37 -12.40 2.78
N GLY A 310 8.91 -12.78 1.62
CA GLY A 310 10.34 -13.02 1.42
C GLY A 310 10.85 -14.43 1.73
N GLY A 311 9.99 -15.40 2.05
CA GLY A 311 10.40 -16.78 2.33
C GLY A 311 9.37 -17.84 1.90
N PRO A 312 9.77 -19.13 1.89
CA PRO A 312 8.86 -20.24 1.56
C PRO A 312 7.99 -20.67 2.74
N ASP A 313 8.33 -20.26 3.96
CA ASP A 313 7.63 -20.68 5.17
C ASP A 313 6.21 -20.08 5.22
N PRO A 314 5.20 -20.86 5.60
CA PRO A 314 3.85 -20.33 5.78
C PRO A 314 3.80 -19.35 6.96
N TRP A 315 2.81 -18.45 6.97
CA TRP A 315 2.53 -17.60 8.13
C TRP A 315 2.35 -18.40 9.41
N CYS A 316 1.77 -19.60 9.28
CA CYS A 316 1.53 -20.49 10.38
C CYS A 316 1.47 -21.95 9.91
N LYS A 317 2.36 -22.75 10.46
CA LYS A 317 2.43 -24.18 10.15
C LYS A 317 1.14 -24.88 10.60
N ALA A 318 0.73 -25.91 9.86
CA ALA A 318 -0.49 -26.66 10.15
C ALA A 318 -0.54 -27.20 11.60
N GLU A 319 0.59 -27.67 12.13
CA GLU A 319 0.68 -28.13 13.52
C GLU A 319 0.41 -27.01 14.54
N ASN A 320 0.74 -25.76 14.19
CA ASN A 320 0.61 -24.61 15.07
C ASN A 320 -0.79 -23.96 15.03
N LEU A 321 -1.59 -24.20 13.98
CA LEU A 321 -2.90 -23.56 13.80
C LEU A 321 -4.00 -24.21 14.66
N ASN A 322 -4.47 -23.52 15.69
CA ASN A 322 -5.52 -24.00 16.58
C ASN A 322 -6.82 -23.22 16.38
N ILE A 323 -7.95 -23.91 16.45
CA ILE A 323 -9.28 -23.30 16.33
C ILE A 323 -9.99 -23.37 17.68
N TYR A 324 -10.63 -22.27 18.07
CA TYR A 324 -11.36 -22.16 19.33
C TYR A 324 -12.79 -21.71 19.07
N ASN A 325 -13.77 -22.46 19.57
CA ASN A 325 -15.12 -21.98 19.78
C ASN A 325 -15.15 -21.07 21.00
N VAL A 326 -15.57 -19.83 20.81
CA VAL A 326 -15.65 -18.83 21.88
C VAL A 326 -17.08 -18.33 21.99
N THR A 327 -17.67 -18.48 23.16
CA THR A 327 -19.02 -17.97 23.49
C THR A 327 -18.90 -16.91 24.58
N TYR A 328 -19.27 -15.67 24.26
CA TYR A 328 -19.25 -14.57 25.22
C TYR A 328 -20.56 -14.47 26.00
N SER A 329 -20.47 -14.12 27.28
CA SER A 329 -21.59 -14.12 28.23
C SER A 329 -22.70 -13.11 27.90
N ASP A 330 -22.40 -12.09 27.10
CA ASP A 330 -23.34 -11.07 26.64
C ASP A 330 -23.95 -11.38 25.27
N CYS A 331 -23.59 -12.50 24.65
CA CYS A 331 -24.21 -13.04 23.43
C CYS A 331 -24.52 -14.54 23.54
N PRO A 332 -25.31 -14.98 24.54
CA PRO A 332 -25.56 -16.40 24.77
C PRO A 332 -26.39 -17.07 23.67
N ASP A 333 -27.12 -16.28 22.87
CA ASP A 333 -28.02 -16.74 21.81
C ASP A 333 -27.31 -16.92 20.45
N GLN A 334 -25.99 -16.66 20.37
CA GLN A 334 -25.22 -16.78 19.14
C GLN A 334 -24.47 -18.11 19.04
N ASP A 335 -24.24 -18.55 17.81
CA ASP A 335 -23.27 -19.61 17.56
C ASP A 335 -21.88 -19.14 18.01
N PRO A 336 -21.05 -20.00 18.62
CA PRO A 336 -19.71 -19.64 19.03
C PRO A 336 -18.91 -19.03 17.86
N TRP A 337 -18.10 -18.02 18.15
CA TRP A 337 -17.11 -17.54 17.19
C TRP A 337 -16.00 -18.59 17.06
N ALA A 338 -15.63 -18.93 15.82
CA ALA A 338 -14.47 -19.76 15.54
C ALA A 338 -13.26 -18.84 15.34
N LEU A 339 -12.44 -18.72 16.38
CA LEU A 339 -11.21 -17.92 16.37
C LEU A 339 -10.02 -18.84 16.08
N CYS A 340 -9.14 -18.39 15.20
CA CYS A 340 -8.00 -19.13 14.68
C CYS A 340 -6.72 -18.52 15.25
N HIS A 341 -5.86 -19.36 15.82
CA HIS A 341 -4.68 -18.89 16.56
C HIS A 341 -3.50 -19.80 16.30
N CYS A 342 -2.37 -19.19 15.96
CA CYS A 342 -1.11 -19.88 15.78
C CYS A 342 -0.38 -19.93 17.10
N SER A 343 -0.03 -21.14 17.55
CA SER A 343 0.62 -21.33 18.86
C SER A 343 1.98 -20.63 19.01
N ASP A 344 2.61 -20.23 17.91
CA ASP A 344 3.84 -19.45 17.87
C ASP A 344 3.61 -17.92 17.73
N ALA A 345 2.36 -17.45 17.73
CA ALA A 345 2.05 -16.03 17.71
C ALA A 345 2.42 -15.33 19.04
N GLN A 346 2.79 -14.05 18.95
CA GLN A 346 3.13 -13.20 20.10
C GLN A 346 1.93 -13.02 21.06
N ILE A 347 0.71 -12.92 20.50
CA ILE A 347 -0.53 -12.85 21.28
C ILE A 347 -0.93 -14.28 21.69
N SER A 348 -1.07 -14.54 22.99
CA SER A 348 -1.55 -15.84 23.49
C SER A 348 -3.02 -16.10 23.14
N ALA A 349 -3.47 -17.36 23.17
CA ALA A 349 -4.88 -17.70 22.93
C ALA A 349 -5.84 -17.01 23.91
N ASP A 350 -5.48 -16.94 25.20
CA ASP A 350 -6.26 -16.22 26.22
C ASP A 350 -6.32 -14.72 25.91
N SER A 351 -5.19 -14.12 25.54
CA SER A 351 -5.13 -12.71 25.14
C SER A 351 -5.96 -12.44 23.89
N MET A 352 -5.96 -13.32 22.89
CA MET A 352 -6.83 -13.22 21.71
C MET A 352 -8.31 -13.18 22.11
N VAL A 353 -8.74 -14.09 22.99
CA VAL A 353 -10.12 -14.15 23.48
C VAL A 353 -10.49 -12.88 24.24
N VAL A 354 -9.63 -12.41 25.15
CA VAL A 354 -9.89 -11.17 25.89
C VAL A 354 -9.95 -9.98 24.94
N LYS A 355 -8.98 -9.81 24.04
CA LYS A 355 -8.93 -8.71 23.06
C LYS A 355 -10.16 -8.68 22.16
N PHE A 356 -10.53 -9.82 21.58
CA PHE A 356 -11.73 -9.92 20.74
C PHE A 356 -13.00 -9.65 21.55
N GLY A 357 -13.05 -10.06 22.82
CA GLY A 357 -14.13 -9.77 23.74
C GLY A 357 -14.35 -8.28 24.05
N ARG A 358 -13.34 -7.43 23.89
CA ARG A 358 -13.45 -5.97 24.11
C ARG A 358 -14.29 -5.26 23.05
N LEU A 359 -14.50 -5.89 21.90
CA LEU A 359 -15.45 -5.42 20.92
C LEU A 359 -16.87 -5.58 21.47
N THR A 360 -17.72 -4.59 21.25
CA THR A 360 -19.14 -4.64 21.66
C THR A 360 -19.88 -5.78 20.96
N PRO A 361 -21.01 -6.28 21.52
CA PRO A 361 -21.88 -7.26 20.86
C PRO A 361 -22.19 -6.94 19.39
N GLY A 362 -22.53 -5.68 19.08
CA GLY A 362 -22.81 -5.24 17.72
C GLY A 362 -21.60 -5.39 16.80
N LEU A 363 -20.44 -4.83 17.18
CA LEU A 363 -19.20 -4.95 16.41
C LEU A 363 -18.76 -6.40 16.20
N ARG A 364 -18.79 -7.24 17.24
CA ARG A 364 -18.40 -8.66 17.12
C ARG A 364 -19.30 -9.44 16.18
N SER A 365 -20.59 -9.09 16.07
CA SER A 365 -21.53 -9.73 15.15
C SER A 365 -21.19 -9.47 13.67
N HIS A 366 -20.38 -8.46 13.35
CA HIS A 366 -19.87 -8.22 12.00
C HIS A 366 -18.60 -9.03 11.67
N VAL A 367 -17.99 -9.70 12.65
CA VAL A 367 -16.72 -10.44 12.47
C VAL A 367 -16.98 -11.94 12.52
N ARG A 368 -16.76 -12.62 11.40
CA ARG A 368 -16.90 -14.06 11.21
C ARG A 368 -15.78 -14.86 11.86
N HIS A 369 -14.55 -14.49 11.56
CA HIS A 369 -13.35 -15.16 12.04
C HIS A 369 -12.28 -14.11 12.38
N LEU A 370 -11.47 -14.44 13.39
CA LEU A 370 -10.23 -13.74 13.71
C LEU A 370 -9.09 -14.76 13.56
N LEU A 371 -8.03 -14.39 12.85
CA LEU A 371 -6.80 -15.17 12.75
C LEU A 371 -5.65 -14.41 13.41
N VAL A 372 -5.01 -15.04 14.39
CA VAL A 372 -3.83 -14.50 15.08
C VAL A 372 -2.58 -15.27 14.66
N ILE A 373 -1.60 -14.58 14.07
CA ILE A 373 -0.37 -15.14 13.50
C ILE A 373 0.89 -14.50 14.07
N ASN A 374 2.00 -15.22 13.93
CA ASN A 374 3.33 -14.72 14.28
C ASN A 374 3.85 -13.72 13.23
N TYR A 375 4.37 -12.58 13.70
CA TYR A 375 5.12 -11.63 12.86
C TYR A 375 6.18 -10.90 13.66
N ASP A 376 7.43 -10.93 13.19
CA ASP A 376 8.59 -10.31 13.87
C ASP A 376 8.65 -8.78 13.73
N GLY A 377 7.75 -8.18 12.94
CA GLY A 377 7.65 -6.73 12.75
C GLY A 377 6.70 -6.06 13.76
N ILE A 378 6.29 -4.83 13.43
CA ILE A 378 5.31 -4.08 14.23
C ILE A 378 3.98 -4.85 14.24
N GLY A 379 3.42 -5.05 15.43
CA GLY A 379 2.14 -5.71 15.60
C GLY A 379 0.97 -4.88 15.06
N ALA A 380 0.11 -5.49 14.25
CA ALA A 380 -1.05 -4.83 13.65
C ALA A 380 -2.18 -5.81 13.39
N SER A 381 -3.40 -5.28 13.31
CA SER A 381 -4.59 -5.99 12.84
C SER A 381 -5.15 -5.29 11.62
N ASP A 382 -5.58 -6.09 10.65
CA ASP A 382 -6.27 -5.62 9.45
C ASP A 382 -7.40 -6.59 9.09
N SER A 383 -8.16 -6.24 8.08
CA SER A 383 -9.53 -6.66 7.90
C SER A 383 -9.84 -6.93 6.44
N ALA A 384 -10.69 -7.92 6.18
CA ALA A 384 -11.25 -8.17 4.86
C ALA A 384 -12.78 -8.10 4.95
N PRO A 385 -13.39 -6.90 4.82
CA PRO A 385 -14.82 -6.68 5.08
C PRO A 385 -15.75 -7.59 4.24
N ASP A 386 -15.40 -7.85 2.98
CA ASP A 386 -16.16 -8.75 2.10
C ASP A 386 -16.31 -10.17 2.68
N TYR A 387 -15.32 -10.61 3.45
CA TYR A 387 -15.24 -11.92 4.09
C TYR A 387 -15.58 -11.88 5.58
N GLN A 388 -15.83 -10.69 6.14
CA GLN A 388 -16.03 -10.46 7.57
C GLN A 388 -14.90 -11.05 8.41
N PHE A 389 -13.66 -10.92 7.94
CA PHE A 389 -12.49 -11.59 8.49
C PHE A 389 -11.51 -10.55 9.05
N ILE A 390 -10.88 -10.85 10.19
CA ILE A 390 -9.78 -10.05 10.74
C ILE A 390 -8.54 -10.91 10.86
N ALA A 391 -7.39 -10.38 10.46
CA ALA A 391 -6.07 -10.94 10.75
C ALA A 391 -5.32 -10.02 11.72
N SER A 392 -4.74 -10.59 12.77
CA SER A 392 -3.85 -9.90 13.70
C SER A 392 -2.48 -10.58 13.67
N ALA A 393 -1.43 -9.79 13.45
CA ALA A 393 -0.06 -10.26 13.34
C ALA A 393 0.82 -9.56 14.38
N GLY A 394 1.79 -10.28 14.94
CA GLY A 394 2.70 -9.72 15.94
C GLY A 394 2.01 -9.41 17.27
N ASP A 395 2.59 -8.52 18.07
CA ASP A 395 1.98 -8.01 19.30
C ASP A 395 1.01 -6.85 19.02
N ALA A 396 -0.07 -7.15 18.30
CA ALA A 396 -1.03 -6.14 17.86
C ALA A 396 -1.78 -5.50 19.07
N PRO A 397 -1.83 -4.17 19.17
CA PRO A 397 -2.57 -3.48 20.23
C PRO A 397 -4.09 -3.66 20.09
N ASP A 398 -4.82 -3.46 21.19
CA ASP A 398 -6.29 -3.57 21.20
C ASP A 398 -6.91 -2.55 20.25
N SER A 399 -6.39 -1.32 20.26
CA SER A 399 -6.82 -0.26 19.37
C SER A 399 -6.75 -0.69 17.89
N SER A 400 -5.73 -1.48 17.51
CA SER A 400 -5.59 -1.95 16.14
C SER A 400 -6.66 -2.97 15.76
N LEU A 401 -7.00 -3.89 16.67
CA LEU A 401 -8.13 -4.81 16.47
C LEU A 401 -9.47 -4.06 16.37
N MET A 402 -9.65 -3.00 17.17
CA MET A 402 -10.84 -2.15 17.14
C MET A 402 -10.95 -1.34 15.83
N THR A 403 -9.82 -0.85 15.31
CA THR A 403 -9.74 -0.22 13.99
C THR A 403 -10.15 -1.23 12.91
N ALA A 404 -9.58 -2.44 12.92
CA ALA A 404 -9.92 -3.51 11.97
C ALA A 404 -11.36 -4.02 12.10
N ALA A 405 -11.98 -3.94 13.27
CA ALA A 405 -13.40 -4.27 13.43
C ALA A 405 -14.32 -3.15 12.92
N THR A 406 -13.91 -1.89 13.06
CA THR A 406 -14.68 -0.73 12.59
C THR A 406 -14.82 -0.74 11.07
N THR A 407 -13.79 -1.19 10.34
CA THR A 407 -13.85 -1.29 8.87
C THR A 407 -14.94 -2.25 8.38
N MET A 408 -15.39 -3.19 9.21
CA MET A 408 -16.50 -4.11 8.89
C MET A 408 -17.82 -3.37 8.72
N LEU A 409 -17.95 -2.20 9.33
CA LEU A 409 -19.11 -1.32 9.22
C LEU A 409 -19.05 -0.44 7.97
N ALA A 410 -17.92 -0.40 7.26
CA ALA A 410 -17.60 0.66 6.32
C ALA A 410 -18.51 0.69 5.06
N ASP A 411 -19.52 -0.19 4.91
CA ASP A 411 -20.48 -0.42 3.80
C ASP A 411 -20.76 0.79 2.88
N GLY A 412 -19.74 1.24 2.17
CA GLY A 412 -19.73 2.54 1.48
C GLY A 412 -19.83 3.81 2.37
N PHE A 413 -20.09 3.73 3.68
CA PHE A 413 -20.36 4.92 4.53
C PHE A 413 -19.24 5.97 4.46
N TYR A 414 -17.98 5.54 4.43
CA TYR A 414 -16.83 6.45 4.31
C TYR A 414 -16.80 7.25 3.00
N ASN A 415 -17.51 6.80 1.96
CA ASN A 415 -17.63 7.52 0.68
C ASN A 415 -18.87 8.42 0.61
N THR A 416 -19.64 8.55 1.70
CA THR A 416 -20.87 9.34 1.68
C THR A 416 -20.60 10.81 2.04
N ASP A 417 -21.37 11.72 1.43
CA ASP A 417 -21.29 13.15 1.71
C ASP A 417 -21.43 13.49 3.21
N PRO A 418 -22.31 12.86 4.01
CA PRO A 418 -22.38 13.12 5.45
C PRO A 418 -21.06 12.88 6.17
N TRP A 419 -20.36 11.78 5.88
CA TRP A 419 -19.08 11.46 6.49
C TRP A 419 -17.98 12.43 6.02
N ILE A 420 -17.82 12.57 4.70
CA ILE A 420 -16.78 13.42 4.10
C ILE A 420 -16.93 14.87 4.58
N ASN A 421 -18.16 15.39 4.64
CA ASN A 421 -18.42 16.75 5.12
C ASN A 421 -18.18 16.89 6.63
N ALA A 422 -18.50 15.88 7.44
CA ALA A 422 -18.24 15.90 8.87
C ALA A 422 -16.72 15.96 9.13
N ILE A 423 -15.98 15.04 8.53
CA ILE A 423 -14.53 14.96 8.65
C ILE A 423 -13.86 16.22 8.10
N SER A 424 -14.33 16.80 7.00
CA SER A 424 -13.79 18.05 6.48
C SER A 424 -13.91 19.23 7.45
N ARG A 425 -14.91 19.23 8.34
CA ARG A 425 -15.11 20.24 9.39
C ARG A 425 -14.31 20.00 10.67
N ASP A 426 -13.78 18.80 10.87
CA ASP A 426 -12.90 18.53 12.00
C ASP A 426 -11.57 19.27 11.86
N THR A 427 -11.00 19.69 12.99
CA THR A 427 -9.74 20.46 13.01
C THR A 427 -8.52 19.59 13.27
N CYS A 428 -8.71 18.31 13.57
CA CYS A 428 -7.65 17.31 13.75
C CYS A 428 -8.00 16.00 13.05
N TRP A 429 -6.99 15.15 12.84
CA TRP A 429 -7.16 13.74 12.53
C TRP A 429 -7.02 12.90 13.81
N PRO A 430 -7.68 11.72 13.94
CA PRO A 430 -7.39 10.77 15.02
C PRO A 430 -5.93 10.35 15.05
N THR A 431 -5.45 9.76 13.96
CA THR A 431 -4.05 9.46 13.69
C THR A 431 -3.71 9.98 12.30
N MET A 432 -2.42 9.97 11.94
CA MET A 432 -2.03 10.32 10.58
C MET A 432 -2.50 9.22 9.61
N PRO A 433 -3.33 9.53 8.60
CA PRO A 433 -3.69 8.56 7.56
C PRO A 433 -2.50 8.33 6.62
N TYR A 434 -2.37 7.11 6.10
CA TYR A 434 -1.45 6.74 5.04
C TYR A 434 -1.79 7.45 3.73
N ASN A 435 -3.08 7.57 3.38
CA ASN A 435 -3.54 8.34 2.24
C ASN A 435 -4.40 9.53 2.65
N VAL A 436 -3.79 10.70 2.75
CA VAL A 436 -4.45 11.99 3.05
C VAL A 436 -5.41 12.51 1.98
N GLN A 437 -5.34 12.00 0.74
CA GLN A 437 -6.17 12.47 -0.38
C GLN A 437 -7.57 11.84 -0.31
N PHE A 438 -7.62 10.57 0.09
CA PHE A 438 -8.84 9.83 0.37
C PHE A 438 -8.79 9.22 1.77
N PRO A 439 -8.63 10.05 2.84
CA PRO A 439 -8.36 9.54 4.17
C PRO A 439 -9.62 8.91 4.80
N TRP A 440 -10.77 9.08 4.16
CA TRP A 440 -12.09 8.82 4.72
C TRP A 440 -12.23 7.44 5.34
N TYR A 441 -11.67 6.41 4.70
CA TYR A 441 -11.69 5.04 5.19
C TYR A 441 -10.83 4.85 6.44
N GLU A 442 -9.60 5.35 6.42
CA GLU A 442 -8.65 5.20 7.54
C GLU A 442 -9.12 6.01 8.76
N ILE A 443 -9.62 7.22 8.50
CA ILE A 443 -10.16 8.10 9.54
C ILE A 443 -11.43 7.50 10.13
N LEU A 444 -12.30 6.86 9.34
CA LEU A 444 -13.46 6.13 9.87
C LEU A 444 -13.01 5.04 10.84
N SER A 445 -12.04 4.25 10.42
CA SER A 445 -11.53 3.11 11.17
C SER A 445 -10.89 3.53 12.50
N ALA A 446 -10.05 4.56 12.48
CA ALA A 446 -9.43 5.12 13.69
C ALA A 446 -10.46 5.82 14.59
N THR A 447 -11.40 6.57 14.01
CA THR A 447 -12.49 7.22 14.77
C THR A 447 -13.36 6.19 15.46
N GLY A 448 -13.65 5.03 14.85
CA GLY A 448 -14.43 3.98 15.49
C GLY A 448 -13.73 3.35 16.69
N ALA A 449 -12.42 3.13 16.63
CA ALA A 449 -11.67 2.70 17.80
C ALA A 449 -11.78 3.72 18.96
N ILE A 450 -11.60 5.01 18.67
CA ILE A 450 -11.77 6.08 19.67
C ILE A 450 -13.21 6.13 20.19
N TYR A 451 -14.19 6.01 19.31
CA TYR A 451 -15.61 6.01 19.66
C TYR A 451 -15.97 4.84 20.58
N LEU A 452 -15.38 3.66 20.36
CA LEU A 452 -15.53 2.51 21.24
C LEU A 452 -14.96 2.80 22.64
N TYR A 453 -13.77 3.41 22.72
CA TYR A 453 -13.18 3.83 23.99
C TYR A 453 -14.05 4.89 24.70
N ASP A 454 -14.53 5.91 23.99
CA ASP A 454 -15.37 7.00 24.53
C ASP A 454 -16.73 6.50 25.04
N SER A 455 -17.29 5.49 24.39
CA SER A 455 -18.59 4.90 24.71
C SER A 455 -18.53 3.70 25.69
N SER A 456 -17.33 3.37 26.20
CA SER A 456 -17.10 2.20 27.07
C SER A 456 -17.47 2.39 28.55
N GLY A 457 -18.19 3.47 28.88
CA GLY A 457 -18.52 3.86 30.26
C GLY A 457 -17.54 4.84 30.90
N LYS A 458 -16.48 5.20 30.18
CA LYS A 458 -15.52 6.25 30.54
C LYS A 458 -15.16 7.04 29.28
N SER A 459 -15.45 8.34 29.31
CA SER A 459 -15.18 9.26 28.20
C SER A 459 -13.68 9.41 27.92
N MET A 460 -13.34 9.89 26.73
CA MET A 460 -11.95 10.20 26.37
C MET A 460 -11.34 11.26 27.29
N LEU A 461 -12.13 12.25 27.73
CA LEU A 461 -11.65 13.28 28.64
C LEU A 461 -11.30 12.71 30.02
N GLU A 462 -12.10 11.79 30.55
CA GLU A 462 -11.79 11.06 31.80
C GLU A 462 -10.56 10.15 31.65
N ARG A 463 -10.22 9.74 30.43
CA ARG A 463 -9.00 8.99 30.08
C ARG A 463 -7.79 9.91 29.87
N GLY A 464 -7.96 11.23 29.91
CA GLY A 464 -6.91 12.22 29.77
C GLY A 464 -6.70 12.74 28.34
N TYR A 465 -7.62 12.46 27.42
CA TYR A 465 -7.51 12.82 26.00
C TYR A 465 -8.65 13.75 25.56
N ASP A 466 -8.31 14.89 24.97
CA ASP A 466 -9.28 15.79 24.35
C ASP A 466 -9.46 15.46 22.86
N VAL A 467 -10.61 14.88 22.53
CA VAL A 467 -11.00 14.54 21.14
C VAL A 467 -12.02 15.52 20.56
N SER A 468 -12.22 16.70 21.16
CA SER A 468 -13.19 17.70 20.69
C SER A 468 -12.91 18.19 19.27
N CYS A 469 -11.64 18.19 18.86
CA CYS A 469 -11.20 18.56 17.52
C CYS A 469 -11.73 17.64 16.39
N MET A 470 -12.17 16.42 16.72
CA MET A 470 -12.77 15.46 15.77
C MET A 470 -14.27 15.19 16.05
N SER A 471 -14.93 16.12 16.75
CA SER A 471 -16.31 15.94 17.21
C SER A 471 -17.35 15.79 16.09
N ASN A 472 -17.10 16.28 14.87
CA ASN A 472 -18.03 16.10 13.77
C ASN A 472 -17.98 14.67 13.25
N GLY A 473 -16.80 14.10 13.04
CA GLY A 473 -16.61 12.69 12.70
C GLY A 473 -17.23 11.77 13.73
N MET A 474 -16.93 11.98 15.02
CA MET A 474 -17.52 11.21 16.11
C MET A 474 -19.06 11.25 16.10
N ARG A 475 -19.65 12.42 15.84
CA ARG A 475 -21.11 12.58 15.74
C ARG A 475 -21.69 11.88 14.51
N ALA A 476 -21.02 11.97 13.36
CA ALA A 476 -21.46 11.33 12.12
C ALA A 476 -21.42 9.80 12.24
N LEU A 477 -20.34 9.25 12.81
CA LEU A 477 -20.24 7.82 13.10
C LEU A 477 -21.33 7.38 14.07
N GLY A 478 -21.50 8.11 15.18
CA GLY A 478 -22.53 7.79 16.17
C GLY A 478 -23.95 7.83 15.62
N ALA A 479 -24.24 8.74 14.69
CA ALA A 479 -25.55 8.81 14.03
C ALA A 479 -25.81 7.63 13.09
N TYR A 480 -24.77 7.11 12.43
CA TYR A 480 -24.92 6.08 11.40
C TYR A 480 -24.75 4.65 11.94
N HIS A 481 -23.75 4.42 12.79
CA HIS A 481 -23.42 3.11 13.38
C HIS A 481 -23.40 3.09 14.91
N GLY A 482 -23.83 4.15 15.59
CA GLY A 482 -23.70 4.24 17.05
C GLY A 482 -24.34 3.09 17.82
N SER A 483 -25.32 2.38 17.26
CA SER A 483 -25.88 1.15 17.84
C SER A 483 -24.87 0.00 17.95
N ASP A 484 -23.96 -0.13 16.98
CA ASP A 484 -22.95 -1.20 16.97
C ASP A 484 -21.91 -1.01 18.08
N PHE A 485 -21.69 0.24 18.51
CA PHE A 485 -20.73 0.62 19.56
C PHE A 485 -21.34 0.66 20.98
N LYS A 486 -22.64 0.37 21.17
CA LYS A 486 -23.26 0.43 22.50
C LYS A 486 -22.77 -0.70 23.40
N GLN A 487 -22.23 -0.34 24.56
CA GLN A 487 -22.07 -1.27 25.69
C GLN A 487 -23.44 -1.80 26.13
N GLY A 488 -23.51 -3.11 26.41
CA GLY A 488 -24.76 -3.80 26.73
C GLY A 488 -25.75 -3.90 25.56
N GLY A 489 -25.31 -3.62 24.33
CA GLY A 489 -26.07 -3.93 23.12
C GLY A 489 -26.32 -5.43 22.96
N LYS A 490 -27.06 -5.82 21.91
CA LYS A 490 -27.31 -7.21 21.58
C LYS A 490 -26.49 -7.61 20.36
N CYS A 491 -26.00 -8.85 20.35
CA CYS A 491 -25.54 -9.46 19.12
C CYS A 491 -26.72 -9.66 18.15
N PHE A 492 -26.49 -9.42 16.87
CA PHE A 492 -27.36 -9.88 15.80
C PHE A 492 -26.78 -11.13 15.14
N LYS A 493 -27.59 -11.83 14.34
CA LYS A 493 -27.17 -13.07 13.67
C LYS A 493 -26.03 -12.79 12.69
N ARG A 494 -24.85 -13.30 13.02
CA ARG A 494 -23.65 -13.26 12.18
C ARG A 494 -23.82 -14.13 10.93
N LYS A 495 -23.06 -13.86 9.87
CA LYS A 495 -22.91 -14.82 8.76
C LYS A 495 -22.40 -16.17 9.31
N PRO A 496 -22.87 -17.31 8.77
CA PRO A 496 -22.39 -18.63 9.22
C PRO A 496 -20.87 -18.74 9.05
N ASN A 497 -20.17 -19.56 9.84
CA ASN A 497 -18.72 -19.82 9.67
C ASN A 497 -18.38 -20.34 8.26
N ASP A 498 -17.12 -20.22 7.84
CA ASP A 498 -16.65 -20.76 6.56
C ASP A 498 -16.84 -22.27 6.46
N PRO A 499 -16.90 -22.83 5.24
CA PRO A 499 -16.79 -24.27 5.06
C PRO A 499 -15.59 -24.81 5.83
N ILE A 500 -15.76 -25.98 6.43
CA ILE A 500 -14.69 -26.65 7.14
C ILE A 500 -13.92 -27.52 6.17
N VAL A 501 -12.60 -27.33 6.13
CA VAL A 501 -11.69 -28.14 5.32
C VAL A 501 -10.94 -29.12 6.22
N HIS A 502 -10.68 -30.30 5.68
CA HIS A 502 -9.85 -31.33 6.31
C HIS A 502 -8.64 -31.58 5.39
N PRO A 503 -7.56 -30.80 5.54
CA PRO A 503 -6.36 -30.97 4.73
C PRO A 503 -5.79 -32.38 4.95
N ASP A 504 -5.56 -33.11 3.86
CA ASP A 504 -4.86 -34.39 3.96
C ASP A 504 -3.46 -34.13 4.53
N THR A 505 -3.15 -34.77 5.66
CA THR A 505 -1.82 -34.70 6.29
C THR A 505 -0.67 -35.09 5.36
N ASN A 506 -0.97 -35.80 4.26
CA ASN A 506 0.00 -36.23 3.26
C ASN A 506 0.18 -35.25 2.07
N ASN A 507 -0.70 -34.26 1.90
CA ASN A 507 -0.64 -33.28 0.81
C ASN A 507 -0.91 -31.86 1.36
N LEU A 508 -0.09 -31.43 2.32
CA LEU A 508 -0.19 -30.11 2.96
C LEU A 508 0.18 -28.92 2.05
N LEU A 509 0.48 -29.15 0.77
CA LEU A 509 0.63 -28.05 -0.19
C LEU A 509 -0.75 -27.68 -0.72
N PRO A 510 -1.23 -26.44 -0.51
CA PRO A 510 -2.42 -25.96 -1.20
C PRO A 510 -2.23 -26.18 -2.71
N SER A 511 -3.29 -26.54 -3.40
CA SER A 511 -3.34 -26.49 -4.87
C SER A 511 -3.20 -25.02 -5.31
N GLY A 512 -1.97 -24.51 -5.30
CA GLY A 512 -1.62 -23.13 -5.57
C GLY A 512 -2.23 -22.12 -4.58
N PRO A 513 -1.81 -20.85 -4.64
CA PRO A 513 -2.61 -19.76 -4.09
C PRO A 513 -4.00 -19.83 -4.71
N ASN A 514 -5.07 -19.96 -3.92
CA ASN A 514 -6.40 -19.72 -4.47
C ASN A 514 -6.59 -18.19 -4.61
N ALA A 515 -7.26 -17.76 -5.69
CA ALA A 515 -7.42 -16.34 -6.02
C ALA A 515 -8.00 -15.50 -4.86
N VAL A 516 -8.85 -16.12 -4.03
CA VAL A 516 -9.43 -15.50 -2.83
C VAL A 516 -8.36 -15.14 -1.80
N SER A 517 -7.42 -16.05 -1.52
CA SER A 517 -6.34 -15.77 -0.55
C SER A 517 -5.35 -14.76 -1.09
N GLU A 518 -5.04 -14.79 -2.40
CA GLU A 518 -4.23 -13.73 -3.01
C GLU A 518 -4.91 -12.37 -2.94
N GLU A 519 -6.22 -12.29 -3.19
CA GLU A 519 -6.95 -11.03 -3.08
C GLU A 519 -6.97 -10.51 -1.64
N ILE A 520 -7.20 -11.39 -0.66
CA ILE A 520 -7.15 -11.04 0.76
C ILE A 520 -5.74 -10.62 1.15
N VAL A 521 -4.69 -11.35 0.76
CA VAL A 521 -3.29 -10.96 1.03
C VAL A 521 -2.96 -9.63 0.34
N LYS A 522 -3.36 -9.41 -0.91
CA LYS A 522 -3.18 -8.11 -1.58
C LYS A 522 -3.95 -6.98 -0.88
N LYS A 523 -5.11 -7.26 -0.28
CA LYS A 523 -5.89 -6.29 0.51
C LYS A 523 -5.24 -5.99 1.86
N LEU A 524 -4.80 -7.02 2.59
CA LEU A 524 -4.15 -6.93 3.92
C LEU A 524 -2.71 -6.39 3.83
N PHE A 525 -2.01 -6.69 2.75
CA PHE A 525 -0.59 -6.38 2.54
C PHE A 525 -0.39 -5.65 1.22
N ARG A 526 -1.21 -4.61 0.95
CA ARG A 526 -1.14 -3.79 -0.28
C ARG A 526 0.33 -3.56 -0.66
N PRO A 527 0.79 -4.04 -1.83
CA PRO A 527 2.13 -3.70 -2.26
C PRO A 527 2.22 -2.18 -2.32
N SER A 528 3.15 -1.63 -1.53
CA SER A 528 3.36 -0.20 -1.44
C SER A 528 3.61 0.35 -2.86
N PRO A 529 2.99 1.47 -3.29
CA PRO A 529 3.25 2.09 -4.59
C PRO A 529 4.64 2.77 -4.63
N VAL A 530 5.58 2.27 -3.82
CA VAL A 530 6.93 2.79 -3.63
C VAL A 530 7.89 1.92 -4.41
N TRP A 531 8.58 2.50 -5.37
CA TRP A 531 9.77 1.92 -5.96
C TRP A 531 10.99 2.66 -5.42
N LYS A 532 12.06 1.95 -5.05
CA LYS A 532 13.27 2.52 -4.45
C LYS A 532 14.51 1.73 -4.89
N GLU A 533 15.57 2.46 -5.23
CA GLU A 533 16.90 1.92 -5.48
C GLU A 533 17.95 2.74 -4.74
N ILE A 534 18.87 2.04 -4.05
CA ILE A 534 20.02 2.64 -3.37
C ILE A 534 21.28 2.19 -4.10
N ARG A 535 22.12 3.14 -4.51
CA ARG A 535 23.43 2.88 -5.14
C ARG A 535 24.54 3.30 -4.18
N LYS A 536 25.61 2.52 -4.15
CA LYS A 536 26.87 2.95 -3.51
C LYS A 536 27.66 3.77 -4.52
N ASN A 537 28.02 4.99 -4.15
CA ASN A 537 28.88 5.84 -4.95
C ASN A 537 30.32 5.32 -4.78
N ASN A 538 31.00 5.03 -5.90
CA ASN A 538 32.40 4.63 -5.89
C ASN A 538 33.33 5.81 -5.63
#